data_AF-A0A653D3X4-F1
#
_entry.id   AF-A0A653D3X4-F1
#
_cell.length_a   1.000
_cell.length_b   1.000
_cell.length_c   1.000
_cell.angle_alpha   90.00
_cell.angle_beta   90.00
_cell.angle_gamma   90.00
#
_symmetry.space_group_name_H-M   'P 1'
#
loop_
_entity.id
_entity.type
_entity.pdbx_description
1 polymer ?
#
loop_
_entity_poly.entity_id
_entity_poly.type
_entity_poly.pdbx_seq_one_letter_code
_entity_poly.pdbx_strand_id
1 'polypeptide(L)'
;MEVKTALDFKENEQMKTYSKFIKDKFLIELPQDFYDFWKFCEKLNPNNPLDALKGINLKLVGPFDILAGKFDNIKRADDEYLIHWRYFRDPPEFLTVLKGDDKTGYHIGYFRDSPDEVPILLASNESEKDGVFTLMGGNIFASVSFYIENLKKTADPFKKMMIPKLETLLNKEADMLSLDMSRKTKAMAARERRIVSRTMNKIGLVVPYDKKTQLGYRELAMNNKELKTVFDKLQSCLPEQREKYLSDLQPVLTYASIAADECDFGTGIELGWNIISHGIDSLNSTALQYLASNYRLLNREAFAKIAEAHMKNRKKGCKLSIL
;
A
#
# COMPACT_ATOMS: atom_id res chain seq x y z
N MET A 1 28.82 -22.59 -18.47
CA MET A 1 29.08 -22.67 -17.02
C MET A 1 29.74 -21.37 -16.64
N GLU A 2 28.97 -20.39 -16.18
CA GLU A 2 29.53 -19.11 -15.72
C GLU A 2 30.13 -19.31 -14.33
N VAL A 3 31.40 -18.94 -14.19
CA VAL A 3 32.12 -18.96 -12.91
C VAL A 3 31.59 -17.80 -12.07
N LYS A 4 30.72 -18.10 -11.09
CA LYS A 4 30.31 -17.10 -10.08
C LYS A 4 31.54 -16.65 -9.30
N THR A 5 31.76 -15.34 -9.25
CA THR A 5 32.90 -14.73 -8.54
C THR A 5 32.62 -14.63 -7.04
N ALA A 6 33.67 -14.42 -6.22
CA ALA A 6 33.52 -14.19 -4.78
C ALA A 6 32.73 -12.90 -4.45
N LEU A 7 32.72 -11.93 -5.36
CA LEU A 7 31.89 -10.72 -5.28
C LEU A 7 30.41 -11.06 -5.45
N ASP A 8 30.07 -11.85 -6.47
CA ASP A 8 28.69 -12.30 -6.71
C ASP A 8 28.14 -13.11 -5.53
N PHE A 9 28.99 -13.88 -4.86
CA PHE A 9 28.61 -14.63 -3.67
C PHE A 9 28.27 -13.71 -2.49
N LYS A 10 29.12 -12.70 -2.22
CA LYS A 10 28.89 -11.74 -1.12
C LYS A 10 27.64 -10.88 -1.34
N GLU A 11 27.43 -10.39 -2.56
CA GLU A 11 26.25 -9.60 -2.91
C GLU A 11 24.97 -10.42 -2.72
N ASN A 12 24.99 -11.71 -3.11
CA ASN A 12 23.85 -12.61 -2.94
C ASN A 12 23.54 -12.90 -1.47
N GLU A 13 24.55 -13.10 -0.61
CA GLU A 13 24.35 -13.28 0.84
C GLU A 13 23.81 -12.02 1.53
N GLN A 14 24.27 -10.83 1.11
CA GLN A 14 23.75 -9.57 1.61
C GLN A 14 22.29 -9.37 1.21
N MET A 15 21.93 -9.65 -0.05
CA MET A 15 20.54 -9.55 -0.52
C MET A 15 19.61 -10.53 0.21
N LYS A 16 20.06 -11.75 0.52
CA LYS A 16 19.30 -12.69 1.38
C LYS A 16 19.09 -12.12 2.77
N THR A 17 20.10 -11.48 3.34
CA THR A 17 20.01 -10.86 4.68
C THR A 17 18.99 -9.74 4.68
N TYR A 18 19.01 -8.85 3.68
CA TYR A 18 18.02 -7.78 3.54
C TYR A 18 16.62 -8.31 3.27
N SER A 19 16.46 -9.32 2.40
CA SER A 19 15.18 -9.95 2.12
C SER A 19 14.56 -10.54 3.38
N LYS A 20 15.37 -11.24 4.20
CA LYS A 20 14.94 -11.75 5.50
C LYS A 20 14.56 -10.61 6.46
N PHE A 21 15.36 -9.55 6.54
CA PHE A 21 15.03 -8.39 7.38
C PHE A 21 13.70 -7.76 6.97
N ILE A 22 13.46 -7.55 5.68
CA ILE A 22 12.21 -7.01 5.16
C ILE A 22 11.04 -7.94 5.52
N LYS A 23 11.19 -9.24 5.32
CA LYS A 23 10.15 -10.24 5.68
C LYS A 23 9.83 -10.21 7.17
N ASP A 24 10.84 -10.16 8.03
CA ASP A 24 10.67 -10.22 9.47
C ASP A 24 10.15 -8.89 10.06
N LYS A 25 10.56 -7.74 9.51
CA LYS A 25 10.24 -6.40 10.06
C LYS A 25 9.07 -5.69 9.40
N PHE A 26 8.89 -5.86 8.08
CA PHE A 26 7.76 -5.30 7.33
C PHE A 26 6.63 -6.33 7.13
N LEU A 27 6.85 -7.58 7.58
CA LEU A 27 5.90 -8.69 7.49
C LEU A 27 5.48 -8.99 6.04
N ILE A 28 6.41 -8.82 5.10
CA ILE A 28 6.14 -8.94 3.66
C ILE A 28 7.28 -9.59 2.89
N GLU A 29 6.90 -10.49 1.99
CA GLU A 29 7.80 -10.98 0.95
C GLU A 29 7.64 -10.10 -0.30
N LEU A 30 8.69 -9.39 -0.66
CA LEU A 30 8.70 -8.52 -1.84
C LEU A 30 9.00 -9.31 -3.12
N PRO A 31 8.34 -8.96 -4.24
CA PRO A 31 8.54 -9.64 -5.52
C PRO A 31 9.93 -9.34 -6.12
N GLN A 32 10.35 -10.15 -7.10
CA GLN A 32 11.67 -10.02 -7.72
C GLN A 32 11.89 -8.64 -8.39
N ASP A 33 10.84 -8.05 -8.97
CA ASP A 33 10.94 -6.73 -9.62
C ASP A 33 11.36 -5.61 -8.65
N PHE A 34 11.10 -5.75 -7.34
CA PHE A 34 11.58 -4.81 -6.34
C PHE A 34 13.12 -4.79 -6.29
N TYR A 35 13.76 -5.96 -6.24
CA TYR A 35 15.22 -6.08 -6.16
C TYR A 35 15.87 -5.75 -7.51
N ASP A 36 15.24 -6.12 -8.62
CA ASP A 36 15.73 -5.75 -9.95
C ASP A 36 15.67 -4.22 -10.15
N PHE A 37 14.63 -3.57 -9.63
CA PHE A 37 14.49 -2.12 -9.68
C PHE A 37 15.53 -1.40 -8.81
N TRP A 38 15.93 -1.99 -7.67
CA TRP A 38 17.07 -1.49 -6.89
C TRP A 38 18.34 -1.48 -7.73
N LYS A 39 18.68 -2.62 -8.36
CA LYS A 39 19.86 -2.75 -9.24
C LYS A 39 19.83 -1.79 -10.42
N PHE A 40 18.65 -1.59 -10.99
CA PHE A 40 18.45 -0.56 -12.02
C PHE A 40 18.77 0.85 -11.48
N CYS A 41 18.29 1.19 -10.29
CA CYS A 41 18.56 2.49 -9.67
C CYS A 41 20.03 2.66 -9.26
N GLU A 42 20.72 1.59 -8.87
CA GLU A 42 22.17 1.58 -8.63
C GLU A 42 22.95 1.94 -9.90
N LYS A 43 22.54 1.41 -11.06
CA LYS A 43 23.15 1.78 -12.36
C LYS A 43 22.87 3.24 -12.72
N LEU A 44 21.69 3.76 -12.39
CA LEU A 44 21.31 5.15 -12.69
C LEU A 44 22.04 6.18 -11.83
N ASN A 45 22.19 5.90 -10.53
CA ASN A 45 22.88 6.77 -9.58
C ASN A 45 23.66 5.96 -8.55
N PRO A 46 24.90 5.53 -8.87
CA PRO A 46 25.69 4.65 -8.00
C PRO A 46 25.99 5.24 -6.62
N ASN A 47 26.07 6.57 -6.51
CA ASN A 47 26.41 7.25 -5.26
C ASN A 47 25.22 7.34 -4.30
N ASN A 48 23.99 7.39 -4.83
CA ASN A 48 22.78 7.48 -4.02
C ASN A 48 21.59 6.91 -4.82
N PRO A 49 21.44 5.58 -4.86
CA PRO A 49 20.40 4.92 -5.65
C PRO A 49 18.99 5.33 -5.22
N LEU A 50 18.79 5.74 -3.97
CA LEU A 50 17.48 6.17 -3.48
C LEU A 50 16.96 7.42 -4.19
N ASP A 51 17.87 8.30 -4.63
CA ASP A 51 17.56 9.54 -5.35
C ASP A 51 17.69 9.38 -6.87
N ALA A 52 17.81 8.16 -7.40
CA ALA A 52 17.96 7.90 -8.83
C ALA A 52 16.83 8.49 -9.69
N LEU A 53 15.61 8.61 -9.13
CA LEU A 53 14.43 9.13 -9.83
C LEU A 53 14.08 10.58 -9.45
N LYS A 54 14.94 11.29 -8.72
CA LYS A 54 14.65 12.64 -8.22
C LYS A 54 14.33 13.63 -9.34
N GLY A 55 14.90 13.43 -10.54
CA GLY A 55 14.63 14.26 -11.73
C GLY A 55 13.17 14.24 -12.20
N ILE A 56 12.41 13.18 -11.87
CA ILE A 56 10.97 13.08 -12.11
C ILE A 56 10.16 13.23 -10.82
N ASN A 57 10.74 13.77 -9.76
CA ASN A 57 10.13 13.95 -8.45
C ASN A 57 9.64 12.64 -7.80
N LEU A 58 10.38 11.55 -7.99
CA LEU A 58 10.21 10.32 -7.22
C LEU A 58 11.46 10.01 -6.42
N LYS A 59 11.28 9.40 -5.25
CA LYS A 59 12.36 8.91 -4.39
C LYS A 59 12.01 7.53 -3.88
N LEU A 60 12.98 6.62 -3.91
CA LEU A 60 12.84 5.29 -3.33
C LEU A 60 12.89 5.41 -1.80
N VAL A 61 11.97 4.72 -1.14
CA VAL A 61 11.74 4.79 0.31
C VAL A 61 11.27 3.43 0.84
N GLY A 62 11.04 3.33 2.15
CA GLY A 62 10.44 2.14 2.76
C GLY A 62 11.46 1.00 2.77
N PRO A 63 11.11 -0.19 2.24
CA PRO A 63 12.06 -1.30 2.13
C PRO A 63 13.36 -0.96 1.37
N PHE A 64 13.36 0.02 0.47
CA PHE A 64 14.59 0.47 -0.19
C PHE A 64 15.57 1.14 0.79
N ASP A 65 15.09 1.75 1.88
CA ASP A 65 15.97 2.27 2.92
C ASP A 65 16.76 1.14 3.61
N ILE A 66 16.26 -0.11 3.59
CA ILE A 66 17.01 -1.30 4.04
C ILE A 66 18.13 -1.62 3.05
N LEU A 67 17.82 -1.70 1.75
CA LEU A 67 18.82 -2.00 0.72
C LEU A 67 19.93 -0.95 0.65
N ALA A 68 19.62 0.30 0.97
CA ALA A 68 20.57 1.40 1.10
C ALA A 68 21.42 1.36 2.39
N GLY A 69 21.28 0.35 3.24
CA GLY A 69 22.05 0.19 4.49
C GLY A 69 21.69 1.19 5.60
N LYS A 70 20.58 1.93 5.48
CA LYS A 70 20.24 2.98 6.46
C LYS A 70 19.88 2.43 7.84
N PHE A 71 19.56 1.14 7.93
CA PHE A 71 19.18 0.47 9.16
C PHE A 71 20.28 -0.41 9.77
N ASP A 72 21.47 -0.49 9.17
CA ASP A 72 22.56 -1.38 9.62
C ASP A 72 22.94 -1.14 11.08
N ASN A 73 22.83 0.10 11.55
CA ASN A 73 23.16 0.51 12.91
C ASN A 73 21.96 1.11 13.68
N ILE A 74 20.73 0.96 13.15
CA ILE A 74 19.52 1.53 13.74
C ILE A 74 18.55 0.42 14.09
N LYS A 75 18.34 0.23 15.40
CA LYS A 75 17.30 -0.64 15.93
C LYS A 75 16.10 0.21 16.35
N ARG A 76 14.92 -0.20 15.92
CA ARG A 76 13.62 0.36 16.31
C ARG A 76 12.77 -0.76 16.92
N ALA A 77 11.67 -0.39 17.57
CA ALA A 77 10.68 -1.37 17.96
C ALA A 77 10.02 -1.98 16.71
N ASP A 78 9.56 -3.23 16.81
CA ASP A 78 9.03 -3.97 15.65
C ASP A 78 7.80 -3.28 15.03
N ASP A 79 6.96 -2.64 15.85
CA ASP A 79 5.79 -1.87 15.39
C ASP A 79 6.17 -0.60 14.62
N GLU A 80 7.34 0.00 14.89
CA GLU A 80 7.80 1.19 14.17
C GLU A 80 8.15 0.89 12.71
N TYR A 81 8.71 -0.29 12.41
CA TYR A 81 8.99 -0.68 11.02
C TYR A 81 7.72 -0.80 10.18
N LEU A 82 6.60 -1.24 10.79
CA LEU A 82 5.30 -1.40 10.11
C LEU A 82 4.68 -0.07 9.67
N ILE A 83 5.10 1.05 10.27
CA ILE A 83 4.63 2.40 9.94
C ILE A 83 5.69 3.23 9.19
N HIS A 84 6.85 2.65 8.88
CA HIS A 84 7.87 3.34 8.09
C HIS A 84 7.33 3.64 6.68
N TRP A 85 7.20 4.93 6.35
CA TRP A 85 6.58 5.41 5.11
C TRP A 85 5.12 4.99 4.89
N ARG A 86 4.41 4.62 5.97
CA ARG A 86 2.97 4.39 5.91
C ARG A 86 2.23 5.71 5.98
N TYR A 87 1.56 6.08 4.90
CA TYR A 87 0.76 7.30 4.83
C TYR A 87 -0.55 7.14 5.60
N PHE A 88 -1.15 8.28 5.96
CA PHE A 88 -2.33 8.36 6.81
C PHE A 88 -3.50 7.49 6.32
N ARG A 89 -3.66 7.33 5.01
CA ARG A 89 -4.78 6.60 4.37
C ARG A 89 -4.41 5.21 3.86
N ASP A 90 -3.20 4.74 4.17
CA ASP A 90 -2.73 3.44 3.70
C ASP A 90 -3.36 2.30 4.50
N PRO A 91 -4.10 1.38 3.84
CA PRO A 91 -4.57 0.18 4.50
C PRO A 91 -3.39 -0.79 4.76
N PRO A 92 -3.53 -1.78 5.66
CA PRO A 92 -2.47 -2.75 5.97
C PRO A 92 -1.89 -3.50 4.76
N GLU A 93 -2.68 -3.70 3.72
CA GLU A 93 -2.34 -4.36 2.46
C GLU A 93 -1.31 -3.60 1.63
N PHE A 94 -1.22 -2.30 1.86
CA PHE A 94 -0.42 -1.38 1.06
C PHE A 94 0.90 -1.06 1.76
N LEU A 95 1.98 -1.13 0.99
CA LEU A 95 3.34 -0.81 1.43
C LEU A 95 4.00 0.15 0.45
N THR A 96 4.20 1.38 0.88
CA THR A 96 4.89 2.41 0.11
C THR A 96 6.35 2.04 -0.18
N VAL A 97 6.75 2.19 -1.44
CA VAL A 97 8.13 1.99 -1.91
C VAL A 97 8.68 3.20 -2.67
N LEU A 98 7.80 4.09 -3.18
CA LEU A 98 8.18 5.34 -3.83
C LEU A 98 7.38 6.49 -3.23
N LYS A 99 8.04 7.57 -2.83
CA LYS A 99 7.39 8.84 -2.51
C LYS A 99 7.53 9.84 -3.66
N GLY A 100 6.56 10.72 -3.81
CA GLY A 100 6.55 11.78 -4.82
C GLY A 100 6.35 13.17 -4.23
N ASP A 101 5.38 13.92 -4.76
CA ASP A 101 5.09 15.29 -4.34
C ASP A 101 4.57 15.35 -2.90
N ASP A 102 5.36 15.94 -2.01
CA ASP A 102 5.01 16.11 -0.60
C ASP A 102 3.80 17.03 -0.40
N LYS A 103 3.43 17.88 -1.38
CA LYS A 103 2.24 18.75 -1.28
C LYS A 103 0.93 17.97 -1.35
N THR A 104 0.89 16.93 -2.17
CA THR A 104 -0.32 16.09 -2.30
C THR A 104 -0.18 14.79 -1.53
N GLY A 105 1.02 14.49 -1.01
CA GLY A 105 1.34 13.21 -0.42
C GLY A 105 1.30 12.09 -1.45
N TYR A 106 1.71 12.37 -2.70
CA TYR A 106 1.76 11.36 -3.75
C TYR A 106 2.76 10.27 -3.39
N HIS A 107 2.37 9.02 -3.51
CA HIS A 107 3.25 7.88 -3.28
C HIS A 107 2.74 6.64 -4.04
N ILE A 108 3.64 5.67 -4.24
CA ILE A 108 3.36 4.39 -4.91
C ILE A 108 3.83 3.27 -3.99
N GLY A 109 3.03 2.21 -3.90
CA GLY A 109 3.28 1.07 -3.04
C GLY A 109 2.78 -0.25 -3.63
N TYR A 110 3.38 -1.33 -3.15
CA TYR A 110 2.89 -2.68 -3.43
C TYR A 110 1.60 -2.94 -2.67
N PHE A 111 0.71 -3.71 -3.29
CA PHE A 111 -0.56 -4.14 -2.69
C PHE A 111 -0.69 -5.66 -2.76
N ARG A 112 -1.10 -6.28 -1.66
CA ARG A 112 -1.36 -7.73 -1.56
C ARG A 112 -2.65 -7.99 -0.79
N ASP A 113 -3.46 -8.92 -1.29
CA ASP A 113 -4.76 -9.26 -0.68
C ASP A 113 -4.61 -10.10 0.60
N SER A 114 -3.49 -10.79 0.76
CA SER A 114 -3.16 -11.65 1.90
C SER A 114 -1.70 -11.42 2.30
N PRO A 115 -1.34 -11.50 3.59
CA PRO A 115 0.04 -11.34 4.01
C PRO A 115 0.96 -12.47 3.49
N ASP A 116 0.42 -13.65 3.23
CA ASP A 116 1.19 -14.79 2.72
C ASP A 116 1.34 -14.79 1.19
N GLU A 117 0.69 -13.83 0.51
CA GLU A 117 0.79 -13.66 -0.94
C GLU A 117 1.85 -12.60 -1.28
N VAL A 118 2.65 -12.89 -2.30
CA VAL A 118 3.53 -11.90 -2.93
C VAL A 118 2.65 -10.87 -3.66
N PRO A 119 2.89 -9.55 -3.52
CA PRO A 119 2.17 -8.52 -4.25
C PRO A 119 2.14 -8.76 -5.76
N ILE A 120 0.96 -8.62 -6.35
CA ILE A 120 0.76 -8.79 -7.81
C ILE A 120 0.49 -7.48 -8.55
N LEU A 121 0.43 -6.37 -7.81
CA LEU A 121 0.17 -5.04 -8.34
C LEU A 121 0.75 -3.97 -7.43
N LEU A 122 0.94 -2.78 -8.00
CA LEU A 122 1.16 -1.56 -7.26
C LEU A 122 -0.03 -0.61 -7.46
N ALA A 123 -0.17 0.31 -6.51
CA ALA A 123 -1.12 1.40 -6.60
C ALA A 123 -0.48 2.72 -6.14
N SER A 124 -1.10 3.83 -6.51
CA SER A 124 -0.73 5.16 -6.03
C SER A 124 -1.87 5.82 -5.29
N ASN A 125 -1.53 6.69 -4.34
CA ASN A 125 -2.48 7.56 -3.65
C ASN A 125 -1.85 8.95 -3.44
N GLU A 126 -2.72 9.96 -3.31
CA GLU A 126 -2.39 11.33 -2.89
C GLU A 126 -3.04 11.56 -1.52
N SER A 127 -2.30 11.26 -0.44
CA SER A 127 -2.89 11.12 0.90
C SER A 127 -3.53 12.40 1.45
N GLU A 128 -3.05 13.56 0.99
CA GLU A 128 -3.60 14.87 1.39
C GLU A 128 -4.92 15.20 0.66
N LYS A 129 -5.22 14.50 -0.44
CA LYS A 129 -6.43 14.70 -1.24
C LYS A 129 -7.59 13.83 -0.75
N ASP A 130 -7.44 12.52 -0.85
CA ASP A 130 -8.46 11.54 -0.47
C ASP A 130 -7.82 10.14 -0.29
N GLY A 131 -8.61 9.16 0.13
CA GLY A 131 -8.15 7.77 0.30
C GLY A 131 -8.35 6.89 -0.91
N VAL A 132 -8.49 7.46 -2.12
CA VAL A 132 -8.70 6.70 -3.35
C VAL A 132 -7.35 6.28 -3.93
N PHE A 133 -7.25 5.00 -4.26
CA PHE A 133 -6.06 4.43 -4.90
C PHE A 133 -6.27 4.28 -6.40
N THR A 134 -5.20 4.52 -7.15
CA THR A 134 -5.12 4.30 -8.60
C THR A 134 -4.18 3.14 -8.89
N LEU A 135 -4.63 2.14 -9.65
CA LEU A 135 -3.79 1.01 -10.06
C LEU A 135 -2.63 1.47 -10.94
N MET A 136 -1.41 0.99 -10.63
CA MET A 136 -0.16 1.35 -11.30
C MET A 136 0.53 0.16 -12.00
N GLY A 137 -0.20 -0.91 -12.32
CA GLY A 137 0.35 -2.06 -13.05
C GLY A 137 0.88 -3.18 -12.15
N GLY A 138 1.41 -4.22 -12.78
CA GLY A 138 1.78 -5.48 -12.11
C GLY A 138 3.18 -5.53 -11.50
N ASN A 139 4.03 -4.55 -11.80
CA ASN A 139 5.40 -4.44 -11.30
C ASN A 139 5.83 -2.96 -11.22
N ILE A 140 6.93 -2.70 -10.52
CA ILE A 140 7.40 -1.33 -10.25
C ILE A 140 7.91 -0.61 -11.51
N PHE A 141 8.47 -1.33 -12.49
CA PHE A 141 8.89 -0.73 -13.76
C PHE A 141 7.68 -0.19 -14.54
N ALA A 142 6.62 -0.99 -14.67
CA ALA A 142 5.36 -0.56 -15.27
C ALA A 142 4.75 0.63 -14.52
N SER A 143 4.83 0.62 -13.18
CA SER A 143 4.35 1.71 -12.33
C SER A 143 5.05 3.04 -12.61
N VAL A 144 6.38 3.01 -12.70
CA VAL A 144 7.17 4.20 -13.01
C VAL A 144 6.94 4.66 -14.45
N SER A 145 6.76 3.72 -15.39
CA SER A 145 6.41 4.04 -16.77
C SER A 145 5.07 4.78 -16.86
N PHE A 146 4.01 4.27 -16.21
CA PHE A 146 2.70 4.95 -16.19
C PHE A 146 2.73 6.29 -15.45
N TYR A 147 3.54 6.40 -14.40
CA TYR A 147 3.79 7.68 -13.75
C TYR A 147 4.41 8.68 -14.72
N ILE A 148 5.45 8.28 -15.46
CA ILE A 148 6.12 9.11 -16.46
C ILE A 148 5.13 9.57 -17.55
N GLU A 149 4.29 8.67 -18.07
CA GLU A 149 3.27 9.01 -19.07
C GLU A 149 2.29 10.10 -18.58
N ASN A 150 1.88 10.04 -17.31
CA ASN A 150 1.02 11.06 -16.72
C ASN A 150 1.80 12.36 -16.45
N LEU A 151 3.04 12.25 -15.97
CA LEU A 151 3.92 13.37 -15.74
C LEU A 151 4.18 14.16 -17.04
N LYS A 152 4.32 13.50 -18.20
CA LYS A 152 4.46 14.17 -19.50
C LYS A 152 3.30 15.11 -19.83
N LYS A 153 2.09 14.84 -19.31
CA LYS A 153 0.90 15.67 -19.55
C LYS A 153 0.88 16.94 -18.69
N THR A 154 1.45 16.87 -17.48
CA THR A 154 1.29 17.91 -16.44
C THR A 154 2.58 18.63 -16.07
N ALA A 155 3.75 18.07 -16.41
CA ALA A 155 5.05 18.59 -15.99
C ALA A 155 5.47 19.88 -16.71
N ASP A 156 6.27 20.65 -16.00
CA ASP A 156 7.00 21.80 -16.53
C ASP A 156 8.06 21.37 -17.57
N PRO A 157 8.53 22.30 -18.43
CA PRO A 157 9.51 22.00 -19.47
C PRO A 157 10.83 21.38 -18.94
N PHE A 158 11.30 21.76 -17.75
CA PHE A 158 12.57 21.25 -17.21
C PHE A 158 12.46 19.78 -16.84
N LYS A 159 11.39 19.38 -16.16
CA LYS A 159 11.13 17.96 -15.87
C LYS A 159 10.96 17.14 -17.15
N LYS A 160 10.31 17.71 -18.17
CA LYS A 160 10.14 17.04 -19.48
C LYS A 160 11.44 16.72 -20.18
N MET A 161 12.51 17.49 -19.98
CA MET A 161 13.83 17.21 -20.58
C MET A 161 14.50 15.95 -20.01
N MET A 162 14.23 15.61 -18.73
CA MET A 162 14.83 14.46 -18.06
C MET A 162 14.14 13.13 -18.40
N ILE A 163 12.88 13.21 -18.84
CA ILE A 163 12.01 12.04 -19.06
C ILE A 163 12.51 11.10 -20.17
N PRO A 164 12.89 11.55 -21.38
CA PRO A 164 13.18 10.64 -22.50
C PRO A 164 14.32 9.67 -22.24
N LYS A 165 15.40 10.15 -21.59
CA LYS A 165 16.56 9.32 -21.25
C LYS A 165 16.17 8.25 -20.22
N LEU A 166 15.49 8.65 -19.15
CA LEU A 166 15.06 7.72 -18.11
C LEU A 166 14.08 6.67 -18.65
N GLU A 167 13.11 7.08 -19.44
CA GLU A 167 12.12 6.18 -20.06
C GLU A 167 12.77 5.16 -20.98
N THR A 168 13.75 5.58 -21.79
CA THR A 168 14.50 4.67 -22.67
C THR A 168 15.27 3.61 -21.87
N LEU A 169 15.93 4.04 -20.79
CA LEU A 169 16.68 3.12 -19.90
C LEU A 169 15.73 2.17 -19.16
N LEU A 170 14.61 2.68 -18.66
CA LEU A 170 13.59 1.91 -17.95
C LEU A 170 12.99 0.82 -18.87
N ASN A 171 12.58 1.19 -20.08
CA ASN A 171 12.00 0.25 -21.04
C ASN A 171 13.02 -0.79 -21.48
N LYS A 172 14.28 -0.39 -21.74
CA LYS A 172 15.35 -1.33 -22.07
C LYS A 172 15.59 -2.35 -20.95
N GLU A 173 15.62 -1.91 -19.69
CA GLU A 173 15.79 -2.82 -18.55
C GLU A 173 14.58 -3.76 -18.41
N ALA A 174 13.36 -3.23 -18.55
CA ALA A 174 12.14 -4.03 -18.51
C ALA A 174 12.10 -5.11 -19.61
N ASP A 175 12.56 -4.78 -20.83
CA ASP A 175 12.67 -5.72 -21.95
C ASP A 175 13.70 -6.83 -21.65
N MET A 176 14.88 -6.46 -21.13
CA MET A 176 15.91 -7.44 -20.72
C MET A 176 15.42 -8.39 -19.63
N LEU A 177 14.60 -7.89 -18.70
CA LEU A 177 13.99 -8.67 -17.63
C LEU A 177 12.69 -9.39 -18.05
N SER A 178 12.23 -9.19 -19.29
CA SER A 178 10.98 -9.75 -19.82
C SER A 178 9.74 -9.43 -18.97
N LEU A 179 9.65 -8.20 -18.46
CA LEU A 179 8.56 -7.76 -17.60
C LEU A 179 7.28 -7.43 -18.39
N ASP A 180 6.12 -7.76 -17.82
CA ASP A 180 4.82 -7.34 -18.36
C ASP A 180 4.59 -5.84 -18.05
N MET A 181 4.71 -4.99 -19.08
CA MET A 181 4.50 -3.54 -18.99
C MET A 181 3.04 -3.12 -19.26
N SER A 182 2.09 -4.06 -19.28
CA SER A 182 0.67 -3.77 -19.52
C SER A 182 -0.01 -3.11 -18.32
N ARG A 183 -1.02 -2.26 -18.60
CA ARG A 183 -1.82 -1.59 -17.54
C ARG A 183 -2.65 -2.57 -16.71
N LYS A 184 -3.00 -3.72 -17.28
CA LYS A 184 -3.84 -4.74 -16.65
C LYS A 184 -3.31 -6.12 -17.02
N THR A 185 -2.51 -6.69 -16.13
CA THR A 185 -1.95 -8.02 -16.30
C THR A 185 -3.03 -9.10 -16.14
N LYS A 186 -2.72 -10.34 -16.54
CA LYS A 186 -3.62 -11.49 -16.32
C LYS A 186 -3.92 -11.72 -14.84
N ALA A 187 -2.93 -11.54 -13.96
CA ALA A 187 -3.09 -11.68 -12.51
C ALA A 187 -4.03 -10.60 -11.94
N MET A 188 -3.88 -9.34 -12.38
CA MET A 188 -4.79 -8.26 -12.01
C MET A 188 -6.22 -8.53 -12.49
N ALA A 189 -6.39 -9.02 -13.72
CA ALA A 189 -7.70 -9.40 -14.26
C ALA A 189 -8.33 -10.60 -13.54
N ALA A 190 -7.52 -11.53 -13.01
CA ALA A 190 -8.00 -12.64 -12.19
C ALA A 190 -8.43 -12.15 -10.80
N ARG A 191 -7.62 -11.28 -10.17
CA ARG A 191 -7.95 -10.62 -8.91
C ARG A 191 -9.27 -9.85 -9.00
N GLU A 192 -9.46 -9.09 -10.08
CA GLU A 192 -10.67 -8.31 -10.34
C GLU A 192 -11.96 -9.11 -10.17
N ARG A 193 -11.97 -10.40 -10.58
CA ARG A 193 -13.13 -11.29 -10.50
C ARG A 193 -13.43 -11.82 -9.09
N ARG A 194 -12.48 -11.64 -8.16
CA ARG A 194 -12.57 -12.04 -6.75
C ARG A 194 -12.91 -10.87 -5.82
N ILE A 195 -12.97 -9.64 -6.34
CA ILE A 195 -13.31 -8.47 -5.53
C ILE A 195 -14.74 -8.60 -5.03
N VAL A 196 -14.93 -8.49 -3.71
CA VAL A 196 -16.25 -8.54 -3.06
C VAL A 196 -16.86 -7.16 -2.82
N SER A 197 -16.02 -6.14 -2.60
CA SER A 197 -16.45 -4.74 -2.50
C SER A 197 -15.37 -3.81 -3.05
N ARG A 198 -15.77 -2.68 -3.64
CA ARG A 198 -14.82 -1.62 -4.04
C ARG A 198 -14.38 -0.73 -2.89
N THR A 199 -15.14 -0.70 -1.79
CA THR A 199 -14.92 0.20 -0.64
C THR A 199 -14.77 1.68 -1.08
N MET A 200 -14.50 2.59 -0.15
CA MET A 200 -14.22 4.00 -0.45
C MET A 200 -12.86 4.19 -1.15
N ASN A 201 -11.91 3.28 -0.94
CA ASN A 201 -10.56 3.39 -1.49
C ASN A 201 -10.44 2.96 -2.97
N LYS A 202 -11.49 2.32 -3.51
CA LYS A 202 -11.64 1.84 -4.89
C LYS A 202 -10.69 0.73 -5.34
N ILE A 203 -9.70 0.32 -4.54
CA ILE A 203 -8.73 -0.72 -4.94
C ILE A 203 -9.35 -2.12 -5.01
N GLY A 204 -10.47 -2.32 -4.31
CA GLY A 204 -11.19 -3.58 -4.23
C GLY A 204 -10.70 -4.46 -3.09
N LEU A 205 -11.63 -4.95 -2.27
CA LEU A 205 -11.40 -5.90 -1.19
C LEU A 205 -11.53 -7.33 -1.72
N VAL A 206 -10.56 -8.18 -1.39
CA VAL A 206 -10.59 -9.62 -1.67
C VAL A 206 -10.43 -10.39 -0.36
N VAL A 207 -11.44 -11.20 -0.05
CA VAL A 207 -11.46 -12.14 1.07
C VAL A 207 -11.92 -13.51 0.55
N PRO A 208 -11.68 -14.60 1.28
CA PRO A 208 -12.33 -15.88 1.00
C PRO A 208 -13.85 -15.66 0.92
N TYR A 209 -14.45 -16.01 -0.21
CA TYR A 209 -15.88 -15.87 -0.43
C TYR A 209 -16.38 -17.05 -1.26
N ASP A 210 -17.26 -17.85 -0.68
CA ASP A 210 -17.89 -18.97 -1.35
C ASP A 210 -19.18 -18.48 -2.02
N LYS A 211 -19.18 -18.45 -3.37
CA LYS A 211 -20.32 -17.96 -4.15
C LYS A 211 -21.57 -18.84 -4.07
N LYS A 212 -21.45 -20.11 -3.67
CA LYS A 212 -22.60 -21.04 -3.59
C LYS A 212 -23.33 -20.88 -2.26
N THR A 213 -22.57 -20.75 -1.17
CA THR A 213 -23.11 -20.58 0.18
C THR A 213 -23.30 -19.11 0.55
N GLN A 214 -22.72 -18.20 -0.24
CA GLN A 214 -22.66 -16.75 0.02
C GLN A 214 -21.95 -16.41 1.34
N LEU A 215 -21.01 -17.27 1.77
CA LEU A 215 -20.27 -17.13 3.02
C LEU A 215 -18.92 -16.43 2.80
N GLY A 216 -18.56 -15.55 3.72
CA GLY A 216 -17.28 -14.83 3.81
C GLY A 216 -17.41 -13.31 3.66
N TYR A 217 -18.52 -12.82 3.09
CA TYR A 217 -18.79 -11.40 2.91
C TYR A 217 -20.28 -11.13 2.69
N ARG A 218 -20.78 -10.08 3.36
CA ARG A 218 -22.04 -9.40 3.04
C ARG A 218 -21.86 -7.88 3.02
N GLU A 219 -22.74 -7.16 2.35
CA GLU A 219 -22.67 -5.70 2.25
C GLU A 219 -22.93 -5.02 3.61
N LEU A 220 -22.33 -3.84 3.80
CA LEU A 220 -22.64 -2.98 4.94
C LEU A 220 -24.09 -2.47 4.90
N ALA A 221 -24.63 -2.11 6.06
CA ALA A 221 -25.97 -1.54 6.20
C ALA A 221 -26.19 -0.22 5.44
N MET A 222 -25.10 0.42 5.01
CA MET A 222 -25.08 1.66 4.24
C MET A 222 -24.12 1.51 3.08
N ASN A 223 -24.48 2.05 1.91
CA ASN A 223 -23.55 2.13 0.80
C ASN A 223 -22.47 3.20 1.06
N ASN A 224 -21.42 3.22 0.23
CA ASN A 224 -20.30 4.14 0.39
C ASN A 224 -20.71 5.63 0.41
N LYS A 225 -21.78 6.03 -0.30
CA LYS A 225 -22.22 7.43 -0.33
C LYS A 225 -22.90 7.82 0.99
N GLU A 226 -23.79 6.98 1.49
CA GLU A 226 -24.48 7.15 2.77
C GLU A 226 -23.48 7.15 3.92
N LEU A 227 -22.59 6.16 3.96
CA LEU A 227 -21.59 6.02 5.00
C LEU A 227 -20.62 7.21 5.01
N LYS A 228 -20.19 7.67 3.83
CA LYS A 228 -19.37 8.88 3.71
C LYS A 228 -20.10 10.10 4.29
N THR A 229 -21.40 10.24 4.02
CA THR A 229 -22.20 11.35 4.55
C THR A 229 -22.24 11.33 6.08
N VAL A 230 -22.35 10.15 6.69
CA VAL A 230 -22.29 10.00 8.16
C VAL A 230 -20.89 10.35 8.69
N PHE A 231 -19.83 9.90 8.03
CA PHE A 231 -18.46 10.25 8.41
C PHE A 231 -18.16 11.75 8.27
N ASP A 232 -18.61 12.40 7.20
CA ASP A 232 -18.45 13.85 7.00
C ASP A 232 -19.14 14.62 8.14
N LYS A 233 -20.35 14.20 8.53
CA LYS A 233 -21.08 14.76 9.68
C LYS A 233 -20.31 14.56 10.98
N LEU A 234 -19.85 13.33 11.27
CA LEU A 234 -19.06 13.04 12.49
C LEU A 234 -17.73 13.79 12.55
N GLN A 235 -17.11 14.08 11.41
CA GLN A 235 -15.84 14.80 11.34
C GLN A 235 -16.00 16.30 11.64
N SER A 236 -17.15 16.88 11.34
CA SER A 236 -17.42 18.32 11.41
C SER A 236 -18.45 18.73 12.48
N CYS A 237 -19.03 17.77 13.19
CA CYS A 237 -20.08 18.01 14.17
C CYS A 237 -19.59 18.70 15.45
N LEU A 238 -20.49 19.45 16.07
CA LEU A 238 -20.32 19.93 17.44
C LEU A 238 -20.49 18.77 18.45
N PRO A 239 -19.90 18.86 19.66
CA PRO A 239 -19.98 17.80 20.67
C PRO A 239 -21.40 17.30 20.96
N GLU A 240 -22.39 18.19 21.02
CA GLU A 240 -23.81 17.87 21.27
C GLU A 240 -24.49 17.10 20.13
N GLN A 241 -23.97 17.17 18.90
CA GLN A 241 -24.50 16.45 17.73
C GLN A 241 -23.85 15.07 17.56
N ARG A 242 -22.73 14.82 18.25
CA ARG A 242 -21.92 13.62 18.09
C ARG A 242 -22.70 12.34 18.37
N GLU A 243 -23.46 12.31 19.46
CA GLU A 243 -24.25 11.15 19.87
C GLU A 243 -25.30 10.78 18.81
N LYS A 244 -25.97 11.78 18.23
CA LYS A 244 -26.91 11.57 17.13
C LYS A 244 -26.25 10.88 15.92
N TYR A 245 -25.11 11.40 15.46
CA TYR A 245 -24.45 10.82 14.28
C TYR A 245 -23.78 9.47 14.57
N LEU A 246 -23.40 9.19 15.82
CA LEU A 246 -23.01 7.85 16.24
C LEU A 246 -24.21 6.90 16.24
N SER A 247 -25.38 7.36 16.66
CA SER A 247 -26.63 6.59 16.54
C SER A 247 -26.98 6.29 15.08
N ASP A 248 -26.75 7.23 14.16
CA ASP A 248 -26.92 6.99 12.71
C ASP A 248 -25.95 5.90 12.20
N LEU A 249 -24.73 5.82 12.75
CA LEU A 249 -23.73 4.81 12.39
C LEU A 249 -23.99 3.44 13.04
N GLN A 250 -24.71 3.41 14.16
CA GLN A 250 -24.89 2.21 14.99
C GLN A 250 -25.41 0.98 14.22
N PRO A 251 -26.39 1.07 13.29
CA PRO A 251 -26.82 -0.09 12.50
C PRO A 251 -25.69 -0.73 11.69
N VAL A 252 -24.77 0.08 11.14
CA VAL A 252 -23.59 -0.41 10.41
C VAL A 252 -22.68 -1.20 11.33
N LEU A 253 -22.42 -0.70 12.54
CA LEU A 253 -21.58 -1.37 13.54
C LEU A 253 -22.20 -2.69 14.02
N THR A 254 -23.49 -2.66 14.35
CA THR A 254 -24.24 -3.83 14.80
C THR A 254 -24.23 -4.92 13.74
N TYR A 255 -24.58 -4.60 12.49
CA TYR A 255 -24.62 -5.60 11.42
C TYR A 255 -23.23 -6.07 10.99
N ALA A 256 -22.20 -5.23 11.05
CA ALA A 256 -20.83 -5.69 10.82
C ALA A 256 -20.34 -6.66 11.91
N SER A 257 -20.83 -6.53 13.14
CA SER A 257 -20.51 -7.45 14.24
C SER A 257 -21.23 -8.79 14.07
N ILE A 258 -22.53 -8.76 13.73
CA ILE A 258 -23.30 -9.96 13.39
C ILE A 258 -22.67 -10.69 12.19
N ALA A 259 -22.25 -9.95 11.16
CA ALA A 259 -21.55 -10.53 10.02
C ALA A 259 -20.28 -11.28 10.46
N ALA A 260 -19.49 -10.71 11.37
CA ALA A 260 -18.30 -11.38 11.89
C ALA A 260 -18.66 -12.67 12.65
N ASP A 261 -19.69 -12.66 13.50
CA ASP A 261 -20.16 -13.87 14.22
C ASP A 261 -20.63 -14.97 13.25
N GLU A 262 -21.19 -14.55 12.10
CA GLU A 262 -21.67 -15.44 11.03
C GLU A 262 -20.60 -15.73 9.95
N CYS A 263 -19.31 -15.51 10.26
CA CYS A 263 -18.16 -15.78 9.40
C CYS A 263 -18.03 -14.93 8.12
N ASP A 264 -18.78 -13.83 8.01
CA ASP A 264 -18.68 -12.83 6.94
C ASP A 264 -17.64 -11.75 7.27
N PHE A 265 -16.40 -12.18 7.54
CA PHE A 265 -15.32 -11.31 8.04
C PHE A 265 -14.95 -10.16 7.09
N GLY A 266 -15.25 -10.29 5.79
CA GLY A 266 -15.01 -9.24 4.81
C GLY A 266 -15.78 -7.94 5.12
N THR A 267 -16.96 -8.04 5.73
CA THR A 267 -17.79 -6.88 6.07
C THR A 267 -17.12 -5.96 7.09
N GLY A 268 -16.50 -6.55 8.13
CA GLY A 268 -15.74 -5.78 9.11
C GLY A 268 -14.49 -5.13 8.53
N ILE A 269 -13.78 -5.83 7.63
CA ILE A 269 -12.60 -5.27 6.94
C ILE A 269 -13.00 -4.09 6.04
N GLU A 270 -14.09 -4.22 5.29
CA GLU A 270 -14.62 -3.12 4.48
C GLU A 270 -14.92 -1.88 5.33
N LEU A 271 -15.59 -2.03 6.47
CA LEU A 271 -15.88 -0.92 7.38
C LEU A 271 -14.59 -0.24 7.86
N GLY A 272 -13.61 -1.01 8.30
CA GLY A 272 -12.31 -0.49 8.73
C GLY A 272 -11.56 0.25 7.62
N TRP A 273 -11.54 -0.30 6.40
CA TRP A 273 -10.96 0.36 5.22
C TRP A 273 -11.68 1.65 4.87
N ASN A 274 -13.01 1.68 4.95
CA ASN A 274 -13.81 2.88 4.69
C ASN A 274 -13.47 3.99 5.68
N ILE A 275 -13.30 3.67 6.97
CA ILE A 275 -12.87 4.64 8.00
C ILE A 275 -11.45 5.15 7.72
N ILE A 276 -10.50 4.26 7.40
CA ILE A 276 -9.12 4.64 7.07
C ILE A 276 -9.09 5.54 5.83
N SER A 277 -9.77 5.13 4.76
CA SER A 277 -9.84 5.85 3.48
C SER A 277 -10.50 7.22 3.63
N HIS A 278 -11.56 7.34 4.45
CA HIS A 278 -12.16 8.63 4.78
C HIS A 278 -11.24 9.50 5.64
N GLY A 279 -10.51 8.89 6.58
CA GLY A 279 -9.56 9.61 7.43
C GLY A 279 -10.19 10.31 8.63
N ILE A 280 -11.35 9.81 9.11
CA ILE A 280 -11.99 10.34 10.31
C ILE A 280 -11.28 9.85 11.57
N ASP A 281 -10.59 10.77 12.25
CA ASP A 281 -9.75 10.44 13.41
C ASP A 281 -10.56 9.90 14.59
N SER A 282 -11.78 10.40 14.76
CA SER A 282 -12.62 10.06 15.91
C SER A 282 -13.17 8.63 15.89
N LEU A 283 -12.93 7.88 14.80
CA LEU A 283 -13.26 6.46 14.65
C LEU A 283 -12.02 5.57 14.52
N ASN A 284 -10.81 6.05 14.83
CA ASN A 284 -9.58 5.24 14.74
C ASN A 284 -9.66 3.96 15.59
N SER A 285 -10.21 4.04 16.81
CA SER A 285 -10.40 2.86 17.66
C SER A 285 -11.40 1.87 17.04
N THR A 286 -12.45 2.37 16.38
CA THR A 286 -13.43 1.55 15.67
C THR A 286 -12.77 0.86 14.48
N ALA A 287 -12.00 1.58 13.66
CA ALA A 287 -11.25 0.99 12.56
C ALA A 287 -10.29 -0.11 13.06
N LEU A 288 -9.55 0.16 14.14
CA LEU A 288 -8.66 -0.82 14.75
C LEU A 288 -9.42 -2.08 15.17
N GLN A 289 -10.52 -1.92 15.90
CA GLN A 289 -11.33 -3.03 16.39
C GLN A 289 -11.74 -3.96 15.25
N TYR A 290 -12.36 -3.42 14.19
CA TYR A 290 -12.84 -4.25 13.09
C TYR A 290 -11.71 -4.83 12.24
N LEU A 291 -10.65 -4.08 11.97
CA LEU A 291 -9.53 -4.59 11.18
C LEU A 291 -8.82 -5.70 11.94
N ALA A 292 -8.38 -5.45 13.17
CA ALA A 292 -7.57 -6.40 13.93
C ALA A 292 -8.33 -7.71 14.20
N SER A 293 -9.62 -7.65 14.56
CA SER A 293 -10.42 -8.86 14.80
C SER A 293 -10.67 -9.65 13.53
N ASN A 294 -11.11 -9.01 12.44
CA ASN A 294 -11.48 -9.72 11.22
C ASN A 294 -10.26 -10.24 10.45
N TYR A 295 -9.12 -9.53 10.50
CA TYR A 295 -7.87 -10.09 9.98
C TYR A 295 -7.45 -11.33 10.74
N ARG A 296 -7.56 -11.34 12.07
CA ARG A 296 -7.25 -12.53 12.89
C ARG A 296 -8.15 -13.70 12.57
N LEU A 297 -9.45 -13.46 12.41
CA LEU A 297 -10.43 -14.48 12.02
C LEU A 297 -10.14 -15.05 10.62
N LEU A 298 -9.55 -14.25 9.72
CA LEU A 298 -9.04 -14.70 8.42
C LEU A 298 -7.61 -15.28 8.45
N ASN A 299 -7.01 -15.46 9.62
CA ASN A 299 -5.61 -15.87 9.79
C ASN A 299 -4.59 -14.94 9.11
N ARG A 300 -4.90 -13.65 9.02
CA ARG A 300 -4.05 -12.59 8.46
C ARG A 300 -3.38 -11.74 9.56
N GLU A 301 -2.74 -12.38 10.54
CA GLU A 301 -2.17 -11.73 11.74
C GLU A 301 -1.23 -10.56 11.42
N ALA A 302 -0.45 -10.64 10.34
CA ALA A 302 0.43 -9.54 9.94
C ALA A 302 -0.33 -8.24 9.63
N PHE A 303 -1.50 -8.32 8.99
CA PHE A 303 -2.33 -7.15 8.73
C PHE A 303 -2.96 -6.59 10.01
N ALA A 304 -3.33 -7.46 10.97
CA ALA A 304 -3.78 -7.02 12.29
C ALA A 304 -2.69 -6.22 13.01
N LYS A 305 -1.45 -6.71 13.04
CA LYS A 305 -0.30 -6.02 13.64
C LYS A 305 0.00 -4.68 12.96
N ILE A 306 -0.09 -4.63 11.63
CA ILE A 306 0.09 -3.38 10.88
C ILE A 306 -1.03 -2.38 11.23
N ALA A 307 -2.28 -2.82 11.33
CA ALA A 307 -3.39 -1.96 11.73
C ALA A 307 -3.20 -1.42 13.16
N GLU A 308 -2.77 -2.26 14.10
CA GLU A 308 -2.44 -1.87 15.47
C GLU A 308 -1.33 -0.82 15.53
N ALA A 309 -0.21 -1.05 14.85
CA ALA A 309 0.89 -0.11 14.77
C ALA A 309 0.45 1.22 14.14
N HIS A 310 -0.31 1.15 13.03
CA HIS A 310 -0.77 2.33 12.31
C HIS A 310 -1.76 3.15 13.15
N MET A 311 -2.75 2.53 13.81
CA MET A 311 -3.74 3.26 14.61
C MET A 311 -3.14 3.82 15.92
N LYS A 312 -2.12 3.15 16.50
CA LYS A 312 -1.37 3.64 17.66
C LYS A 312 -0.57 4.91 17.35
N ASN A 313 -0.03 5.04 16.13
CA ASN A 313 0.81 6.17 15.73
C ASN A 313 0.47 6.67 14.32
N ARG A 314 -0.78 7.07 14.12
CA ARG A 314 -1.32 7.48 12.83
C ARG A 314 -0.91 8.91 12.48
N LYS A 315 0.19 9.07 11.74
CA LYS A 315 0.75 10.39 11.37
C LYS A 315 0.17 10.93 10.07
N LYS A 316 -0.04 12.25 10.01
CA LYS A 316 -0.39 13.01 8.78
C LYS A 316 0.86 13.62 8.15
N GLY A 317 0.79 13.98 6.86
CA GLY A 317 1.89 14.57 6.11
C GLY A 317 2.94 13.55 5.64
N CYS A 318 4.07 14.06 5.15
CA CYS A 318 5.06 13.29 4.38
C CYS A 318 6.36 12.98 5.14
N LYS A 319 6.44 13.34 6.43
CA LYS A 319 7.60 13.04 7.31
C LYS A 319 7.37 11.71 8.04
N LEU A 320 7.43 10.62 7.28
CA LEU A 320 7.01 9.28 7.71
C LEU A 320 8.19 8.30 7.88
N SER A 321 9.41 8.76 7.65
CA SER A 321 10.62 7.99 7.96
C SER A 321 10.73 7.76 9.47
N ILE A 322 11.17 6.56 9.87
CA ILE A 322 11.52 6.24 11.27
C ILE A 322 13.03 6.36 11.53
N LEU A 323 13.79 6.71 10.49
CA LEU A 323 15.23 6.98 10.56
C LEU A 323 15.49 8.34 11.19
#